data_AF-A0A0D1MHS7-F1
#
_entry.id   AF-A0A0D1MHS7-F1
#
_cell.length_a   1.000
_cell.length_b   1.000
_cell.length_c   1.000
_cell.angle_alpha   90.00
_cell.angle_beta   90.00
_cell.angle_gamma   90.00
#
_symmetry.space_group_name_H-M   'P 1'
#
loop_
_entity.id
_entity.type
_entity.pdbx_description
1 polymer ?
#
loop_
_entity_poly.entity_id
_entity_poly.type
_entity_poly.pdbx_seq_one_letter_code
_entity_poly.pdbx_strand_id
1 'polypeptide(L)' 'MGRTLEQILLPLRAGLDDIPALPLTPDQAGALRQGRVLTGIATDDGPYFACDGDTPVALVSVEDHEVRVVRGFNL' A
#
# COMPACT_ATOMS: atom_id res chain seq x y z
N MET A 1 22.53 -18.53 34.59
CA MET A 1 23.24 -18.62 33.29
C MET A 1 22.18 -18.80 32.19
N GLY A 2 21.45 -17.73 31.86
CA GLY A 2 20.37 -17.77 30.84
C GLY A 2 20.96 -17.37 29.48
N ARG A 3 20.90 -18.26 28.49
CA ARG A 3 21.45 -18.02 27.15
C ARG A 3 20.31 -17.88 26.13
N THR A 4 20.20 -16.66 25.60
CA THR A 4 19.97 -16.32 24.19
C THR A 4 18.63 -16.69 23.56
N LEU A 5 17.64 -15.80 23.76
CA LEU A 5 16.41 -15.68 22.98
C LEU A 5 16.40 -14.38 22.14
N GLU A 6 17.57 -13.93 21.70
CA GLU A 6 17.75 -12.63 21.00
C GLU A 6 17.91 -12.81 19.49
N GLN A 7 17.20 -13.77 18.87
CA GLN A 7 17.28 -14.00 17.41
C GLN A 7 15.92 -13.93 16.68
N ILE A 8 14.86 -13.44 17.33
CA ILE A 8 13.52 -13.32 16.70
C ILE A 8 12.94 -11.91 16.85
N LEU A 9 13.79 -10.88 16.81
CA LEU A 9 13.32 -9.52 16.53
C LEU A 9 14.12 -8.99 15.36
N LEU A 10 13.68 -9.36 14.15
CA LEU A 10 13.78 -8.42 13.03
C LEU A 10 13.21 -7.09 13.56
N PRO A 11 13.95 -5.97 13.47
CA PRO A 11 13.46 -4.71 13.99
C PRO A 11 12.12 -4.41 13.32
N LEU A 12 11.05 -4.44 14.12
CA LEU A 12 9.66 -4.14 13.75
C LEU A 12 9.46 -2.69 13.22
N ARG A 13 10.56 -2.00 12.88
CA ARG A 13 10.63 -0.59 12.50
C ARG A 13 11.21 -0.35 11.10
N ALA A 14 11.63 -1.38 10.36
CA ALA A 14 12.30 -1.16 9.07
C ALA A 14 11.36 -0.89 7.87
N GLY A 15 10.04 -1.09 7.98
CA GLY A 15 9.13 -1.04 6.82
C GLY A 15 7.86 -0.19 6.93
N LEU A 16 7.66 0.61 7.98
CA LEU A 16 6.34 1.20 8.30
C LEU A 16 6.31 2.72 8.53
N ASP A 17 7.36 3.51 8.23
CA ASP A 17 7.39 4.94 8.58
C ASP A 17 6.97 5.91 7.45
N ASP A 18 7.08 5.50 6.19
CA ASP A 18 6.79 6.36 5.02
C ASP A 18 5.93 5.57 4.01
N ILE A 19 4.61 5.73 4.05
CA ILE A 19 3.70 5.12 3.06
C ILE A 19 3.77 5.95 1.78
N PRO A 20 4.40 5.46 0.69
CA PRO A 20 4.54 6.23 -0.53
C PRO A 20 3.19 6.48 -1.23
N ALA A 21 3.09 7.62 -1.92
CA ALA A 21 1.99 7.86 -2.84
C ALA A 21 2.18 7.03 -4.12
N LEU A 22 1.17 6.26 -4.49
CA LEU A 22 1.04 5.60 -5.78
C LEU A 22 0.27 6.54 -6.72
N PRO A 23 0.95 7.20 -7.66
CA PRO A 23 0.26 8.01 -8.67
C PRO A 23 -0.52 7.09 -9.59
N LEU A 24 -1.82 7.31 -9.66
CA LEU A 24 -2.73 6.59 -10.53
C LEU A 24 -3.24 7.51 -11.63
N THR A 25 -3.62 6.89 -12.74
CA THR A 25 -4.39 7.56 -13.77
C THR A 25 -5.85 7.71 -13.31
N PRO A 26 -6.60 8.67 -13.87
CA PRO A 26 -8.02 8.85 -13.52
C PRO A 26 -8.87 7.62 -13.78
N ASP A 27 -8.51 6.80 -14.78
CA ASP A 27 -9.16 5.52 -15.05
C ASP A 27 -8.94 4.51 -13.91
N GLN A 28 -7.69 4.39 -13.43
CA GLN A 28 -7.34 3.52 -12.31
C GLN A 28 -7.91 4.00 -10.97
N ALA A 29 -7.90 5.31 -10.72
CA ALA A 29 -8.55 5.91 -9.57
C ALA A 29 -10.07 5.65 -9.59
N GLY A 30 -10.71 5.78 -10.77
CA GLY A 30 -12.12 5.44 -10.96
C GLY A 30 -12.41 3.95 -10.72
N ALA A 31 -11.51 3.05 -11.12
CA ALA A 31 -11.63 1.63 -10.86
C ALA A 31 -11.52 1.31 -9.35
N LEU A 32 -10.56 1.91 -8.64
CA LEU A 32 -10.45 1.74 -7.18
C LEU A 32 -11.66 2.32 -6.43
N ARG A 33 -12.20 3.47 -6.86
CA ARG A 33 -13.43 4.04 -6.28
C ARG A 33 -14.63 3.11 -6.41
N GLN A 34 -14.64 2.26 -7.44
CA GLN A 34 -15.66 1.21 -7.63
C GLN A 34 -15.34 -0.08 -6.87
N GLY A 35 -14.25 -0.12 -6.11
CA GLY A 35 -13.79 -1.30 -5.37
C GLY A 35 -13.13 -2.37 -6.26
N ARG A 36 -12.69 -2.01 -7.48
CA ARG A 36 -11.94 -2.94 -8.34
C ARG A 36 -10.50 -3.07 -7.86
N VAL A 37 -9.91 -4.23 -8.10
CA VAL A 37 -8.48 -4.51 -7.89
C VAL A 37 -7.72 -4.11 -9.14
N LEU A 38 -6.59 -3.44 -9.00
CA LEU A 38 -5.69 -3.15 -10.13
C LEU A 38 -4.58 -4.18 -10.14
N THR A 39 -4.38 -4.88 -11.25
CA THR A 39 -3.33 -5.89 -11.40
C THR A 39 -2.22 -5.38 -12.32
N GLY A 40 -0.97 -5.76 -12.05
CA GLY A 40 0.17 -5.39 -12.89
C GLY A 40 0.78 -4.03 -12.56
N ILE A 41 0.68 -3.61 -11.30
CA ILE A 41 1.38 -2.43 -10.81
C ILE A 41 2.82 -2.84 -10.46
N ALA A 42 3.79 -2.19 -11.10
CA ALA A 42 5.22 -2.40 -10.85
C ALA A 42 5.66 -1.63 -9.61
N THR A 43 5.11 -1.99 -8.44
CA THR A 43 5.49 -1.42 -7.15
C THR A 43 5.72 -2.55 -6.14
N ASP A 44 6.46 -2.26 -5.09
CA ASP A 44 6.80 -3.23 -4.06
C ASP A 44 5.57 -3.63 -3.25
N ASP A 45 5.59 -4.81 -2.64
CA ASP A 45 4.51 -5.23 -1.76
C ASP A 45 4.43 -4.31 -0.53
N GLY A 46 3.26 -3.75 -0.25
CA GLY A 46 3.10 -2.83 0.88
C GLY A 46 1.91 -1.89 0.78
N PRO A 47 1.71 -1.04 1.81
CA PRO A 47 0.68 0.00 1.78
C PRO A 47 1.11 1.17 0.90
N TYR A 48 0.17 1.72 0.12
CA TYR A 48 0.36 2.90 -0.72
C TYR A 48 -0.85 3.83 -0.65
N PHE A 49 -0.61 5.13 -0.81
CA PHE A 49 -1.68 6.11 -1.04
C PHE A 49 -1.99 6.23 -2.52
N ALA A 50 -3.13 5.73 -2.96
CA ALA A 50 -3.61 5.96 -4.32
C ALA A 50 -3.97 7.45 -4.49
N CYS A 51 -3.22 8.15 -5.34
CA CYS A 51 -3.45 9.55 -5.71
C CYS A 51 -3.89 9.66 -7.17
N ASP A 52 -4.98 10.37 -7.44
CA ASP A 52 -5.34 10.84 -8.78
C ASP A 52 -4.69 12.20 -9.00
N GLY A 53 -3.56 12.21 -9.70
CA GLY A 53 -2.71 13.39 -9.80
C GLY A 53 -2.20 13.85 -8.44
N ASP A 54 -2.76 14.95 -7.92
CA ASP A 54 -2.42 15.53 -6.62
C ASP A 54 -3.42 15.16 -5.50
N THR A 55 -4.57 14.55 -5.86
CA THR A 55 -5.66 14.29 -4.91
C THR A 55 -5.66 12.84 -4.41
N PRO A 56 -5.55 12.57 -3.10
CA PRO A 56 -5.60 11.22 -2.56
C PRO A 56 -7.02 10.64 -2.65
N VAL A 57 -7.17 9.50 -3.33
CA VAL A 57 -8.48 8.85 -3.57
C VAL A 57 -8.74 7.64 -2.69
N ALA A 58 -7.70 6.85 -2.35
CA ALA A 58 -7.84 5.69 -1.48
C ALA A 58 -6.50 5.28 -0.83
N LEU A 59 -6.57 4.56 0.29
CA LEU A 59 -5.47 3.76 0.81
C LEU A 59 -5.56 2.36 0.19
N VAL A 60 -4.48 1.94 -0.46
CA VAL A 60 -4.38 0.63 -1.11
C VAL A 60 -3.24 -0.18 -0.49
N SER A 61 -3.31 -1.50 -0.63
CA SER A 61 -2.21 -2.42 -0.33
C SER A 61 -1.86 -3.17 -1.60
N VAL A 62 -0.57 -3.25 -1.90
CA VAL A 62 -0.02 -4.04 -2.99
C VAL A 62 0.45 -5.37 -2.42
N GLU A 63 -0.05 -6.46 -2.98
CA GLU A 63 0.36 -7.83 -2.65
C GLU A 63 0.40 -8.62 -3.96
N ASP A 64 1.50 -9.32 -4.25
CA ASP A 64 1.68 -10.11 -5.50
C ASP A 64 1.48 -9.28 -6.77
N HIS A 65 1.90 -8.01 -6.76
CA HIS A 65 1.65 -7.04 -7.85
C HIS A 65 0.15 -6.74 -8.10
N GLU A 66 -0.71 -7.06 -7.14
CA GLU A 66 -2.13 -6.73 -7.11
C GLU A 66 -2.41 -5.62 -6.09
N VAL A 67 -3.07 -4.56 -6.53
CA VAL A 67 -3.42 -3.41 -5.71
C VAL A 67 -4.87 -3.51 -5.27
N ARG A 68 -5.04 -3.67 -3.96
CA ARG A 68 -6.33 -3.81 -3.32
C ARG A 68 -6.68 -2.59 -2.49
N VAL A 69 -7.91 -2.11 -2.62
CA VAL A 69 -8.42 -1.03 -1.76
C VAL A 69 -8.55 -1.53 -0.33
N VAL A 70 -7.79 -0.92 0.57
CA VAL A 70 -7.94 -1.10 2.02
C VAL A 70 -9.00 -0.14 2.55
N ARG A 71 -8.96 1.12 2.09
CA ARG A 71 -9.91 2.14 2.51
C ARG A 71 -10.07 3.24 1.46
N GLY A 72 -11.27 3.46 0.96
CA GLY A 72 -11.57 4.63 0.13
C GLY A 72 -11.65 5.90 0.98
N PHE A 73 -11.13 7.02 0.46
CA PHE A 73 -11.41 8.32 1.05
C PHE A 73 -12.77 8.80 0.57
N ASN A 74 -13.63 9.22 1.50
CA ASN A 74 -14.89 9.88 1.18
C ASN A 74 -14.57 11.37 1.02
N LEU A 75 -14.26 11.78 -0.21
CA LEU A 75 -14.11 13.18 -0.63
C LEU A 75 -15.43 13.68 -1.22
#